data_AF-A0A2T8HRE1-F1
#
_entry.id   AF-A0A2T8HRE1-F1
#
_cell.length_a   1.000
_cell.length_b   1.000
_cell.length_c   1.000
_cell.angle_alpha   90.00
_cell.angle_beta   90.00
_cell.angle_gamma   90.00
#
_symmetry.space_group_name_H-M   'P 1'
#
loop_
_entity.id
_entity.type
_entity.pdbx_description
1 polymer ?
#
loop_
_entity_poly.entity_id
_entity_poly.type
_entity_poly.pdbx_seq_one_letter_code
_entity_poly.pdbx_strand_id
1 'polypeptide(L)'
;MHLFRTSISASIFAIVISAPAMAQVNLGGMISGTDVDRIQELASAYGPVERRSDEDGVWVRGEMDGTIYTISFLNCDDNNQNCSSVQFRAWWESNGSHTVAAMNQWNRDRRFSAAYLDSRGNATIEFDVNLAGSVTAVNFDDTIQWWEAVLEQFKEMVIDPGFNGEEYTGTPSTPSAPATPALPGK
;
A
#
# COMPACT_ATOMS: atom_id res chain seq x y z
N MET A 1 29.18 75.59 4.17
CA MET A 1 29.31 74.38 3.32
C MET A 1 28.92 73.18 4.19
N HIS A 2 27.64 72.79 4.16
CA HIS A 2 27.08 71.76 5.04
C HIS A 2 27.33 70.37 4.44
N LEU A 3 28.11 69.55 5.15
CA LEU A 3 28.37 68.14 4.81
C LEU A 3 27.19 67.28 5.29
N PHE A 4 26.40 66.76 4.34
CA PHE A 4 25.36 65.77 4.59
C PHE A 4 25.99 64.42 4.97
N ARG A 5 25.66 63.91 6.16
CA ARG A 5 25.98 62.54 6.60
C ARG A 5 24.81 61.63 6.19
N THR A 6 25.02 60.79 5.18
CA THR A 6 24.07 59.75 4.76
C THR A 6 24.35 58.46 5.52
N SER A 7 23.47 58.10 6.45
CA SER A 7 23.49 56.79 7.11
C SER A 7 22.74 55.77 6.24
N ILE A 8 23.43 54.75 5.76
CA ILE A 8 22.83 53.62 5.04
C ILE A 8 22.40 52.58 6.09
N SER A 9 21.09 52.42 6.27
CA SER A 9 20.52 51.39 7.15
C SER A 9 20.39 50.08 6.38
N ALA A 10 21.21 49.09 6.70
CA ALA A 10 21.16 47.76 6.08
C ALA A 10 20.08 46.91 6.76
N SER A 11 18.95 46.72 6.08
CA SER A 11 17.88 45.81 6.52
C SER A 11 18.22 44.37 6.13
N ILE A 12 18.43 43.49 7.11
CA ILE A 12 18.60 42.05 6.92
C ILE A 12 17.20 41.43 6.73
N PHE A 13 16.92 40.90 5.54
CA PHE A 13 15.69 40.18 5.23
C PHE A 13 15.92 38.68 5.53
N ALA A 14 15.39 38.18 6.64
CA ALA A 14 15.44 36.76 6.98
C ALA A 14 14.35 36.00 6.21
N ILE A 15 14.76 35.22 5.19
CA ILE A 15 13.86 34.33 4.47
C ILE A 15 13.67 33.06 5.31
N VAL A 16 12.51 32.91 5.93
CA VAL A 16 12.10 31.68 6.59
C VAL A 16 11.67 30.70 5.48
N ILE A 17 12.52 29.72 5.20
CA ILE A 17 12.16 28.62 4.30
C ILE A 17 11.22 27.70 5.09
N SER A 18 9.92 27.84 4.88
CA SER A 18 8.92 26.89 5.37
C SER A 18 9.13 25.57 4.64
N ALA A 19 9.89 24.64 5.23
CA ALA A 19 9.92 23.28 4.75
C ALA A 19 8.49 22.69 4.89
N PRO A 20 7.98 21.95 3.90
CA PRO A 20 6.74 21.22 4.08
C PRO A 20 6.91 20.28 5.27
N ALA A 21 6.02 20.39 6.24
CA ALA A 21 5.94 19.40 7.32
C ALA A 21 5.51 18.08 6.66
N MET A 22 6.46 17.19 6.44
CA MET A 22 6.16 15.79 6.12
C MET A 22 5.35 15.27 7.31
N ALA A 23 4.07 14.96 7.09
CA ALA A 23 3.24 14.38 8.13
C ALA A 23 3.89 13.06 8.55
N GLN A 24 4.45 13.03 9.76
CA GLN A 24 5.07 11.82 10.28
C GLN A 24 3.95 10.84 10.65
N VAL A 25 3.87 9.72 9.93
CA VAL A 25 2.95 8.63 10.27
C VAL A 25 3.31 8.11 11.64
N ASN A 26 2.34 8.10 12.55
CA ASN A 26 2.53 7.51 13.87
C ASN A 26 2.61 5.98 13.71
N LEU A 27 3.61 5.32 14.28
CA LEU A 27 3.74 3.84 14.28
C LEU A 27 3.62 3.22 15.68
N GLY A 28 3.08 3.98 16.64
CA GLY A 28 2.74 3.49 17.97
C GLY A 28 1.36 2.82 18.00
N GLY A 29 1.20 1.91 18.96
CA GLY A 29 -0.08 1.26 19.27
C GLY A 29 -0.35 -0.02 18.50
N MET A 30 -1.62 -0.44 18.57
CA MET A 30 -2.14 -1.65 17.95
C MET A 30 -3.12 -1.27 16.82
N ILE A 31 -3.27 -2.17 15.86
CA ILE A 31 -4.22 -2.12 14.75
C ILE A 31 -5.14 -3.32 14.85
N SER A 32 -6.43 -3.05 14.82
CA SER A 32 -7.52 -4.02 14.82
C SER A 32 -8.47 -3.73 13.65
N GLY A 33 -9.41 -4.64 13.36
CA GLY A 33 -10.38 -4.42 12.30
C GLY A 33 -11.48 -3.39 12.62
N THR A 34 -11.39 -2.66 13.74
CA THR A 34 -12.21 -1.46 13.97
C THR A 34 -11.47 -0.16 13.61
N ASP A 35 -10.16 -0.22 13.37
CA ASP A 35 -9.31 0.97 13.25
C ASP A 35 -9.22 1.49 11.80
N VAL A 36 -10.37 1.71 11.15
CA VAL A 36 -10.43 2.10 9.74
C VAL A 36 -9.66 3.40 9.46
N ASP A 37 -9.78 4.41 10.33
CA ASP A 37 -9.05 5.68 10.17
C ASP A 37 -7.54 5.48 10.28
N ARG A 38 -7.12 4.58 11.16
CA ARG A 38 -5.72 4.30 11.40
C ARG A 38 -5.10 3.52 10.24
N ILE A 39 -5.82 2.54 9.70
CA ILE A 39 -5.41 1.79 8.53
C ILE A 39 -5.29 2.71 7.31
N GLN A 40 -6.24 3.64 7.14
CA GLN A 40 -6.16 4.66 6.09
C GLN A 40 -4.94 5.58 6.28
N GLU A 41 -4.67 6.06 7.51
CA GLU A 41 -3.50 6.88 7.80
C GLU A 41 -2.19 6.14 7.45
N LEU A 42 -2.04 4.87 7.86
CA LEU A 42 -0.86 4.07 7.52
C LEU A 42 -0.72 3.87 6.01
N ALA A 43 -1.81 3.52 5.32
CA ALA A 43 -1.80 3.34 3.87
C ALA A 43 -1.47 4.64 3.10
N SER A 44 -1.82 5.81 3.65
CA SER A 44 -1.52 7.10 3.01
C SER A 44 -0.03 7.40 2.86
N ALA A 45 0.83 6.69 3.61
CA ALA A 45 2.29 6.80 3.46
C ALA A 45 2.81 6.27 2.11
N TYR A 46 2.03 5.42 1.44
CA TYR A 46 2.40 4.70 0.23
C TYR A 46 1.70 5.21 -1.03
N GLY A 47 0.76 6.15 -0.89
CA GLY A 47 0.07 6.76 -2.01
C GLY A 47 -1.29 7.35 -1.65
N PRO A 48 -2.03 7.87 -2.64
CA PRO A 48 -3.38 8.37 -2.43
C PRO A 48 -4.30 7.30 -1.86
N VAL A 49 -5.07 7.66 -0.84
CA VAL A 49 -6.05 6.77 -0.20
C VAL A 49 -7.37 7.48 0.04
N GLU A 50 -8.47 6.74 -0.10
CA GLU A 50 -9.82 7.23 0.15
C GLU A 50 -10.62 6.19 0.94
N ARG A 51 -11.32 6.62 1.99
CA ARG A 51 -12.38 5.79 2.58
C ARG A 51 -13.58 5.74 1.65
N ARG A 52 -14.14 4.55 1.50
CA ARG A 52 -15.33 4.26 0.72
C ARG A 52 -16.28 3.40 1.54
N SER A 53 -17.55 3.41 1.16
CA SER A 53 -18.58 2.59 1.78
C SER A 53 -19.65 2.25 0.77
N ASP A 54 -20.17 1.03 0.86
CA ASP A 54 -21.31 0.54 0.09
C ASP A 54 -22.20 -0.36 0.97
N GLU A 55 -23.05 -1.19 0.36
CA GLU A 55 -23.96 -2.10 1.06
C GLU A 55 -23.21 -3.19 1.84
N ASP A 56 -21.99 -3.54 1.43
CA ASP A 56 -21.18 -4.61 2.05
C ASP A 56 -20.29 -4.08 3.18
N GLY A 57 -20.17 -2.75 3.32
CA GLY A 57 -19.50 -2.11 4.46
C GLY A 57 -18.50 -1.03 4.05
N VAL A 58 -17.61 -0.70 5.00
CA VAL A 58 -16.53 0.28 4.79
C VAL A 58 -15.29 -0.41 4.25
N TRP A 59 -14.62 0.25 3.30
CA TRP A 59 -13.36 -0.20 2.74
C TRP A 59 -12.47 1.00 2.40
N VAL A 60 -11.17 0.75 2.22
CA VAL A 60 -10.21 1.78 1.82
C VAL A 60 -9.80 1.52 0.38
N ARG A 61 -9.91 2.54 -0.47
CA ARG A 61 -9.28 2.59 -1.78
C ARG A 61 -7.86 3.11 -1.63
N GLY A 62 -6.89 2.45 -2.23
CA GLY A 62 -5.52 2.96 -2.34
C GLY A 62 -4.98 2.90 -3.76
N GLU A 63 -3.89 3.61 -4.00
CA GLU A 63 -3.14 3.56 -5.24
C GLU A 63 -1.63 3.50 -4.95
N MET A 64 -0.93 2.56 -5.58
CA MET A 64 0.53 2.41 -5.54
C MET A 64 1.03 2.21 -6.97
N ASP A 65 1.97 3.04 -7.42
CA ASP A 65 2.58 2.95 -8.76
C ASP A 65 1.54 2.73 -9.91
N GLY A 66 0.52 3.59 -9.93
CA GLY A 66 -0.59 3.55 -10.89
C GLY A 66 -1.52 2.34 -10.76
N THR A 67 -1.32 1.49 -9.75
CA THR A 67 -2.16 0.34 -9.46
C THR A 67 -3.13 0.66 -8.35
N ILE A 68 -4.40 0.58 -8.69
CA ILE A 68 -5.50 0.73 -7.77
C ILE A 68 -5.69 -0.57 -6.99
N TYR A 69 -5.84 -0.46 -5.68
CA TYR A 69 -6.18 -1.57 -4.81
C TYR A 69 -7.25 -1.18 -3.79
N THR A 70 -7.79 -2.19 -3.11
CA THR A 70 -8.73 -2.03 -2.00
C THR A 70 -8.20 -2.71 -0.75
N ILE A 71 -8.56 -2.18 0.43
CA ILE A 71 -8.46 -2.84 1.73
C ILE A 71 -9.88 -3.04 2.24
N SER A 72 -10.36 -4.27 2.19
CA SER A 72 -11.69 -4.65 2.66
C SER A 72 -11.62 -5.22 4.07
N PHE A 73 -12.58 -4.85 4.92
CA PHE A 73 -12.69 -5.36 6.29
C PHE A 73 -13.59 -6.60 6.28
N LEU A 74 -13.06 -7.74 6.71
CA LEU A 74 -13.70 -9.05 6.54
C LEU A 74 -13.83 -9.79 7.87
N ASN A 75 -14.68 -10.82 7.88
CA ASN A 75 -14.94 -11.66 9.06
C ASN A 75 -15.35 -10.81 10.28
N CYS A 76 -16.34 -9.95 10.04
CA CYS A 76 -16.95 -9.03 10.99
C CYS A 76 -18.08 -9.72 11.78
N ASP A 77 -18.52 -9.07 12.85
CA ASP A 77 -19.71 -9.48 13.60
C ASP A 77 -21.01 -9.21 12.83
N ASP A 78 -22.15 -9.60 13.40
CA ASP A 78 -23.49 -9.46 12.79
C ASP A 78 -23.88 -8.01 12.49
N ASN A 79 -23.20 -7.01 13.07
CA ASN A 79 -23.43 -5.59 12.81
C ASN A 79 -22.44 -5.01 11.78
N ASN A 80 -21.66 -5.88 11.11
CA ASN A 80 -20.57 -5.50 10.22
C ASN A 80 -19.50 -4.64 10.91
N GLN A 81 -19.24 -4.93 12.19
CA GLN A 81 -18.21 -4.29 13.02
C GLN A 81 -17.20 -5.33 13.50
N ASN A 82 -16.15 -4.90 14.20
CA ASN A 82 -15.21 -5.79 14.89
C ASN A 82 -14.60 -6.88 13.98
N CYS A 83 -14.18 -6.47 12.79
CA CYS A 83 -13.64 -7.38 11.78
C CYS A 83 -12.33 -8.02 12.24
N SER A 84 -12.17 -9.31 11.96
CA SER A 84 -11.00 -10.09 12.41
C SER A 84 -9.91 -10.21 11.35
N SER A 85 -10.15 -9.72 10.14
CA SER A 85 -9.14 -9.65 9.08
C SER A 85 -9.38 -8.48 8.15
N VAL A 86 -8.35 -8.11 7.41
CA VAL A 86 -8.49 -7.27 6.21
C VAL A 86 -7.93 -8.00 5.00
N GLN A 87 -8.44 -7.68 3.82
CA GLN A 87 -7.91 -8.18 2.54
C GLN A 87 -7.47 -7.01 1.67
N PHE A 88 -6.22 -7.06 1.24
CA PHE A 88 -5.72 -6.23 0.15
C PHE A 88 -6.05 -6.90 -1.17
N ARG A 89 -6.60 -6.16 -2.13
CA ARG A 89 -7.01 -6.72 -3.43
C ARG A 89 -6.73 -5.75 -4.57
N ALA A 90 -6.16 -6.26 -5.66
CA ALA A 90 -6.02 -5.54 -6.93
C ALA A 90 -6.42 -6.45 -8.09
N TRP A 91 -6.86 -5.85 -9.19
CA TRP A 91 -7.20 -6.58 -10.40
C TRP A 91 -6.91 -5.78 -11.68
N TRP A 92 -6.71 -6.50 -12.77
CA TRP A 92 -6.45 -5.96 -14.11
C TRP A 92 -7.36 -6.64 -15.12
N GLU A 93 -7.93 -5.83 -16.01
CA GLU A 93 -8.67 -6.36 -17.16
C GLU A 93 -7.75 -7.27 -17.99
N SER A 94 -8.12 -8.53 -18.09
CA SER A 94 -7.28 -9.52 -18.76
C SER A 94 -7.49 -9.53 -20.27
N ASN A 95 -8.73 -9.35 -20.75
CA ASN A 95 -9.07 -9.49 -22.17
C ASN A 95 -8.53 -10.81 -22.80
N GLY A 96 -8.31 -11.84 -21.99
CA GLY A 96 -7.74 -13.13 -22.39
C GLY A 96 -6.21 -13.19 -22.45
N SER A 97 -5.47 -12.14 -22.07
CA SER A 97 -3.99 -12.13 -22.12
C SER A 97 -3.35 -12.93 -20.98
N HIS A 98 -4.00 -13.03 -19.82
CA HIS A 98 -3.46 -13.72 -18.64
C HIS A 98 -4.05 -15.13 -18.48
N THR A 99 -3.25 -16.07 -17.98
CA THR A 99 -3.62 -17.49 -17.92
C THR A 99 -3.65 -18.03 -16.49
N VAL A 100 -4.49 -19.05 -16.25
CA VAL A 100 -4.50 -19.81 -14.99
C VAL A 100 -3.13 -20.44 -14.69
N ALA A 101 -2.37 -20.82 -15.72
CA ALA A 101 -1.03 -21.36 -15.55
C ALA A 101 -0.07 -20.34 -14.92
N ALA A 102 -0.10 -19.08 -15.38
CA ALA A 102 0.69 -18.00 -14.78
C ALA A 102 0.26 -17.71 -13.34
N MET A 103 -1.05 -17.69 -13.06
CA MET A 103 -1.58 -17.53 -11.69
C MET A 103 -1.12 -18.67 -10.76
N ASN A 104 -1.17 -19.91 -11.23
CA ASN A 104 -0.72 -21.07 -10.46
C ASN A 104 0.79 -21.08 -10.24
N GLN A 105 1.57 -20.64 -11.23
CA GLN A 105 3.01 -20.44 -11.07
C GLN A 105 3.31 -19.38 -10.00
N TRP A 106 2.64 -18.24 -10.05
CA TRP A 106 2.74 -17.21 -9.00
C TRP A 106 2.48 -17.81 -7.61
N ASN A 107 1.35 -18.49 -7.43
CA ASN A 107 0.96 -19.07 -6.13
C ASN A 107 1.94 -20.15 -5.62
N ARG A 108 2.62 -20.86 -6.52
CA ARG A 108 3.63 -21.85 -6.16
C ARG A 108 4.93 -21.18 -5.73
N ASP A 109 5.32 -20.10 -6.42
CA ASP A 109 6.64 -19.48 -6.29
C ASP A 109 6.62 -18.32 -5.28
N ARG A 110 5.44 -17.82 -4.88
CA ARG A 110 5.23 -16.68 -3.97
C ARG A 110 4.36 -17.09 -2.78
N ARG A 111 4.70 -16.59 -1.59
CA ARG A 111 4.11 -17.05 -0.31
C ARG A 111 3.00 -16.17 0.24
N PHE A 112 3.01 -14.87 -0.04
CA PHE A 112 2.21 -13.88 0.70
C PHE A 112 0.96 -13.39 -0.03
N SER A 113 0.64 -13.95 -1.19
CA SER A 113 -0.57 -13.58 -1.93
C SER A 113 -1.13 -14.74 -2.72
N ALA A 114 -2.42 -14.64 -3.02
CA ALA A 114 -3.14 -15.55 -3.89
C ALA A 114 -3.53 -14.83 -5.18
N ALA A 115 -3.16 -15.41 -6.31
CA ALA A 115 -3.50 -14.93 -7.64
C ALA A 115 -4.49 -15.87 -8.33
N TYR A 116 -5.47 -15.32 -9.04
CA TYR A 116 -6.47 -16.08 -9.78
C TYR A 116 -7.11 -15.23 -10.89
N LEU A 117 -7.87 -15.88 -11.79
CA LEU A 117 -8.76 -15.18 -12.72
C LEU A 117 -10.15 -15.08 -12.07
N ASP A 118 -10.68 -13.86 -11.93
CA ASP A 118 -12.00 -13.65 -11.33
C ASP A 118 -13.15 -14.15 -12.23
N SER A 119 -14.40 -13.99 -11.78
CA SER A 119 -15.59 -14.43 -12.52
C SER A 119 -15.79 -13.72 -13.86
N ARG A 120 -15.07 -12.62 -14.12
CA ARG A 120 -15.04 -11.88 -15.39
C ARG A 120 -13.77 -12.17 -16.18
N GLY A 121 -12.91 -13.06 -15.69
CA GLY A 121 -11.64 -13.43 -16.32
C GLY A 121 -10.52 -12.42 -16.07
N ASN A 122 -10.67 -11.47 -15.14
CA ASN A 122 -9.62 -10.50 -14.82
C ASN A 122 -8.52 -11.13 -13.97
N ALA A 123 -7.27 -10.77 -14.25
CA ALA A 123 -6.16 -11.16 -13.38
C ALA A 123 -6.33 -10.45 -12.04
N THR A 124 -6.43 -11.21 -10.97
CA THR A 124 -6.70 -10.71 -9.62
C THR A 124 -5.65 -11.24 -8.66
N ILE A 125 -5.23 -10.40 -7.73
CA ILE A 125 -4.32 -10.77 -6.65
C ILE A 125 -4.85 -10.25 -5.31
N GLU A 126 -4.75 -11.10 -4.30
CA GLU A 126 -5.23 -10.85 -2.94
C GLU A 126 -4.15 -11.16 -1.91
N PHE A 127 -4.13 -10.38 -0.83
CA PHE A 127 -3.29 -10.59 0.34
C PHE A 127 -4.14 -10.37 1.60
N ASP A 128 -4.48 -11.46 2.27
CA ASP A 128 -5.22 -11.46 3.54
C ASP A 128 -4.33 -11.26 4.76
N VAL A 129 -4.81 -10.46 5.70
CA VAL A 129 -4.11 -10.11 6.94
C VAL A 129 -5.01 -10.44 8.11
N ASN A 130 -4.54 -11.34 8.98
CA ASN A 130 -5.22 -11.67 10.22
C ASN A 130 -5.01 -10.54 11.25
N LEU A 131 -6.12 -9.99 11.74
CA LEU A 131 -6.16 -8.96 12.79
C LEU A 131 -6.79 -9.49 14.09
N ALA A 132 -7.12 -10.79 14.19
CA ALA A 132 -7.61 -11.39 15.41
C ALA A 132 -6.54 -11.28 16.52
N GLY A 133 -6.90 -10.59 17.61
CA GLY A 133 -5.95 -10.25 18.68
C GLY A 133 -5.14 -8.97 18.43
N SER A 134 -5.43 -8.26 17.34
CA SER A 134 -4.70 -7.08 16.86
C SER A 134 -3.24 -7.34 16.47
N VAL A 135 -2.67 -6.45 15.68
CA VAL A 135 -1.24 -6.42 15.36
C VAL A 135 -0.64 -5.09 15.78
N THR A 136 0.68 -5.00 15.90
CA THR A 136 1.30 -3.68 16.13
C THR A 136 1.18 -2.80 14.88
N ALA A 137 1.10 -1.47 15.05
CA ALA A 137 1.10 -0.56 13.90
C ALA A 137 2.34 -0.72 13.01
N VAL A 138 3.50 -1.03 13.59
CA VAL A 138 4.73 -1.37 12.85
C VAL A 138 4.55 -2.61 11.98
N ASN A 139 3.93 -3.68 12.49
CA ASN A 139 3.69 -4.89 11.70
C ASN A 139 2.66 -4.66 10.59
N PHE A 140 1.65 -3.84 10.84
CA PHE A 140 0.68 -3.51 9.79
C PHE A 140 1.32 -2.63 8.71
N ASP A 141 2.15 -1.65 9.08
CA ASP A 141 2.94 -0.86 8.13
C ASP A 141 3.86 -1.74 7.26
N ASP A 142 4.60 -2.67 7.88
CA ASP A 142 5.41 -3.66 7.15
C ASP A 142 4.56 -4.49 6.17
N THR A 143 3.33 -4.85 6.56
CA THR A 143 2.39 -5.55 5.67
C THR A 143 2.04 -4.72 4.43
N ILE A 144 1.88 -3.40 4.56
CA ILE A 144 1.62 -2.50 3.43
C ILE A 144 2.85 -2.43 2.50
N GLN A 145 4.07 -2.43 3.05
CA GLN A 145 5.31 -2.52 2.26
C GLN A 145 5.40 -3.84 1.49
N TRP A 146 5.02 -4.96 2.12
CA TRP A 146 4.95 -6.24 1.45
C TRP A 146 3.90 -6.26 0.35
N TRP A 147 2.78 -5.58 0.54
CA TRP A 147 1.76 -5.43 -0.49
C TRP A 147 2.27 -4.66 -1.71
N GLU A 148 2.99 -3.54 -1.50
CA GLU A 148 3.65 -2.80 -2.58
C GLU A 148 4.59 -3.70 -3.39
N ALA A 149 5.46 -4.46 -2.70
CA ALA A 149 6.38 -5.39 -3.35
C ALA A 149 5.62 -6.51 -4.11
N VAL A 150 4.51 -7.00 -3.57
CA VAL A 150 3.65 -7.99 -4.22
C VAL A 150 3.06 -7.43 -5.51
N LEU A 151 2.55 -6.20 -5.49
CA LEU A 151 1.99 -5.53 -6.67
C LEU A 151 3.05 -5.35 -7.76
N GLU A 152 4.23 -4.83 -7.41
CA GLU A 152 5.33 -4.61 -8.35
C GLU A 152 5.72 -5.92 -9.05
N GLN A 153 5.99 -6.98 -8.29
CA GLN A 153 6.40 -8.27 -8.84
C GLN A 153 5.28 -8.94 -9.64
N PHE A 154 4.02 -8.81 -9.21
CA PHE A 154 2.91 -9.40 -9.94
C PHE A 154 2.71 -8.69 -11.28
N LYS A 155 2.88 -7.36 -11.31
CA LYS A 155 2.90 -6.61 -12.57
C LYS A 155 4.00 -7.14 -13.48
N GLU A 156 5.24 -7.18 -13.00
CA GLU A 156 6.40 -7.59 -13.78
C GLU A 156 6.31 -9.02 -14.31
N MET A 157 5.78 -9.97 -13.53
CA MET A 157 5.82 -11.40 -13.86
C MET A 157 4.54 -11.92 -14.51
N VAL A 158 3.41 -11.26 -14.29
CA VAL A 158 2.10 -11.77 -14.71
C VAL A 158 1.36 -10.77 -15.60
N ILE A 159 1.36 -9.48 -15.28
CA ILE A 159 0.56 -8.48 -16.02
C ILE A 159 1.30 -7.92 -17.24
N ASP A 160 2.47 -7.31 -17.02
CA ASP A 160 3.26 -6.65 -18.07
C ASP A 160 3.78 -7.61 -19.15
N PRO A 161 4.13 -8.88 -18.85
CA PRO A 161 4.44 -9.87 -19.88
C PRO A 161 3.27 -10.22 -20.81
N GLY A 162 2.09 -9.60 -20.63
CA GLY A 162 0.83 -9.84 -21.34
C GLY A 162 0.80 -9.65 -22.87
N PHE A 163 1.88 -9.89 -23.62
CA PHE A 163 1.91 -9.94 -25.08
C PHE A 163 2.89 -11.04 -25.57
N ASN A 164 2.35 -12.24 -25.86
CA ASN A 164 2.96 -13.37 -26.62
C ASN A 164 3.31 -14.68 -25.88
N GLY A 165 2.92 -14.89 -24.62
CA GLY A 165 3.03 -16.23 -24.00
C GLY A 165 4.45 -16.78 -23.90
N GLU A 166 5.46 -15.91 -23.78
CA GLU A 166 6.81 -16.37 -23.47
C GLU A 166 6.88 -16.83 -22.02
N GLU A 167 7.49 -18.00 -21.81
CA GLU A 167 7.76 -18.56 -20.51
C GLU A 167 8.71 -17.63 -19.75
N TYR A 168 8.29 -17.13 -18.58
CA TYR A 168 9.18 -16.38 -17.69
C TYR A 168 10.28 -17.32 -17.21
N THR A 169 11.48 -17.18 -17.79
CA THR A 169 12.69 -17.95 -17.45
C THR A 169 13.49 -17.34 -16.28
N GLY A 170 12.98 -16.27 -15.67
CA GLY A 170 13.59 -15.65 -14.51
C GLY A 170 13.59 -16.61 -13.32
N THR A 171 14.68 -16.60 -12.55
CA THR A 171 14.74 -17.36 -11.30
C THR A 171 13.71 -16.76 -10.33
N PRO A 172 12.90 -17.56 -9.63
CA PRO A 172 12.02 -17.05 -8.58
C PRO A 172 12.86 -16.38 -7.50
N SER A 173 12.99 -15.07 -7.55
CA SER A 173 13.64 -14.28 -6.49
C SER A 173 12.62 -14.14 -5.38
N THR A 174 12.76 -14.82 -4.25
CA THR A 174 11.97 -14.48 -3.05
C THR A 174 11.99 -12.96 -2.87
N PRO A 175 10.84 -12.29 -2.64
CA PRO A 175 10.87 -10.85 -2.47
C PRO A 175 11.88 -10.55 -1.37
N SER A 176 12.82 -9.65 -1.67
CA SER A 176 13.71 -9.16 -0.63
C SER A 176 12.85 -8.47 0.41
N ALA A 177 13.09 -8.74 1.69
CA ALA A 177 12.38 -8.04 2.74
C ALA A 177 12.50 -6.52 2.49
N PRO A 178 11.40 -5.76 2.54
CA PRO A 178 11.46 -4.31 2.55
C PRO A 178 12.46 -3.86 3.61
N ALA A 179 13.19 -2.78 3.34
CA ALA A 179 14.17 -2.29 4.29
C ALA A 179 13.47 -1.98 5.62
N THR A 180 13.79 -2.73 6.67
CA THR A 180 13.13 -2.59 7.98
C THR A 180 13.24 -1.13 8.44
N PRO A 181 12.12 -0.43 8.71
CA PRO A 181 12.19 0.89 9.31
C PRO A 181 12.97 0.79 10.63
N ALA A 182 13.99 1.63 10.80
CA ALA A 182 14.74 1.68 12.04
C ALA A 182 13.75 1.98 13.18
N LEU A 183 13.56 1.02 14.09
CA LEU A 183 12.73 1.21 15.27
C LEU A 183 13.21 2.48 16.00
N PRO A 184 12.33 3.46 16.29
CA PRO A 184 12.72 4.59 17.11
C PRO A 184 13.22 4.05 18.46
N GLY A 185 14.46 4.43 18.79
CA GLY A 185 15.13 3.99 20.02
C GLY A 185 14.24 4.24 21.24
N LYS A 186 14.25 3.25 22.15
CA LYS A 186 13.61 3.31 23.45
C LYS A 186 13.96 4.59 24.22
#